data_AF-A0A258BQY2-F1
#
_entry.id   AF-A0A258BQY2-F1
#
_cell.length_a   1.000
_cell.length_b   1.000
_cell.length_c   1.000
_cell.angle_alpha   90.00
_cell.angle_beta   90.00
_cell.angle_gamma   90.00
#
_symmetry.space_group_name_H-M   'P 1'
#
loop_
_entity.id
_entity.type
_entity.pdbx_description
1 polymer ?
#
loop_
_entity_poly.entity_id
_entity_poly.type
_entity_poly.pdbx_seq_one_letter_code
_entity_poly.pdbx_strand_id
1 'polypeptide(L)'
;MWEAAMFAAKYKLGQLVGIIDRNNIQISGSTEEVMPIENLRDKWESFGWHVQEIDGHNIESIIEAASMARAITNRPSVIIAHTIPGRGVDFMEYDYRWHGMAPNHEQATSALEKLQTFDGRRESVHAG
;
A
#
# COMPACT_ATOMS: atom_id res chain seq x y z
N MET A 1 6.58 6.66 14.81
CA MET A 1 6.45 5.27 14.31
C MET A 1 7.30 4.28 15.11
N TRP A 2 8.62 4.46 15.21
CA TRP A 2 9.51 3.49 15.86
C TRP A 2 9.21 3.20 17.34
N GLU A 3 8.87 4.22 18.13
CA GLU A 3 8.47 4.04 19.53
C GLU A 3 7.24 3.14 19.68
N ALA A 4 6.23 3.34 18.83
CA ALA A 4 5.03 2.51 18.80
C ALA A 4 5.33 1.07 18.34
N ALA A 5 6.24 0.90 17.37
CA ALA A 5 6.68 -0.42 16.92
C ALA A 5 7.37 -1.20 18.06
N MET A 6 8.28 -0.56 18.80
CA MET A 6 8.92 -1.13 19.99
C MET A 6 7.91 -1.48 21.07
N PHE A 7 6.96 -0.57 21.35
CA PHE A 7 5.91 -0.79 22.33
C PHE A 7 5.05 -2.03 21.98
N ALA A 8 4.58 -2.13 20.73
CA ALA A 8 3.74 -3.24 20.31
C ALA A 8 4.43 -4.60 20.45
N ALA A 9 5.72 -4.66 20.14
CA ALA A 9 6.51 -5.87 20.31
C ALA A 9 6.75 -6.21 21.79
N LYS A 10 7.10 -5.22 22.62
CA LYS A 10 7.25 -5.40 24.08
C LYS A 10 6.01 -6.05 24.71
N TYR A 11 4.82 -5.59 24.31
CA TYR A 11 3.55 -6.09 24.83
C TYR A 11 2.95 -7.24 24.01
N LYS A 12 3.68 -7.76 23.02
CA LYS A 12 3.28 -8.92 22.20
C LYS A 12 1.87 -8.78 21.63
N LEU A 13 1.57 -7.62 21.04
CA LEU A 13 0.24 -7.32 20.52
C LEU A 13 -0.06 -8.13 19.24
N GLY A 14 -0.34 -9.43 19.37
CA GLY A 14 -0.58 -10.34 18.25
C GLY A 14 -1.84 -10.06 17.43
N GLN A 15 -2.75 -9.25 17.97
CA GLN A 15 -3.94 -8.79 17.25
C GLN A 15 -3.69 -7.50 16.45
N LEU A 16 -2.50 -6.90 16.56
CA LEU A 16 -2.13 -5.71 15.81
C LEU A 16 -1.50 -6.10 14.47
N VAL A 17 -2.14 -5.65 13.39
CA VAL A 17 -1.63 -5.79 12.02
C VAL A 17 -1.45 -4.40 11.42
N GLY A 18 -0.21 -4.04 11.10
CA GLY A 18 0.10 -2.84 10.32
C GLY A 18 0.18 -3.14 8.83
N ILE A 19 -0.23 -2.20 8.00
CA ILE A 19 -0.04 -2.27 6.54
C ILE A 19 0.73 -1.02 6.13
N ILE A 20 1.83 -1.23 5.41
CA ILE A 20 2.63 -0.15 4.82
C ILE A 20 2.32 -0.11 3.34
N ASP A 21 1.79 1.01 2.90
CA ASP A 21 1.68 1.36 1.48
C ASP A 21 3.06 1.78 0.97
N ARG A 22 3.81 0.84 0.40
CA ARG A 22 5.15 1.07 -0.14
C ARG A 22 5.04 1.44 -1.61
N ASN A 23 4.74 2.72 -1.87
CA ASN A 23 4.50 3.28 -3.20
C ASN A 23 5.67 4.14 -3.75
N ASN A 24 6.77 4.23 -3.00
CA ASN A 24 8.03 4.91 -3.35
C ASN A 24 7.96 6.44 -3.56
N ILE A 25 6.85 7.08 -3.23
CA ILE A 25 6.70 8.55 -3.35
C ILE A 25 6.40 9.22 -2.01
N GLN A 26 6.72 10.50 -1.93
CA GLN A 26 6.28 11.43 -0.90
C GLN A 26 6.07 12.83 -1.52
N ILE A 27 5.62 13.80 -0.73
CA ILE A 27 5.23 15.15 -1.19
C ILE A 27 6.26 15.79 -2.14
N SER A 28 7.55 15.63 -1.84
CA SER A 28 8.63 16.32 -2.56
C SER A 28 9.40 15.46 -3.56
N GLY A 29 8.95 14.24 -3.86
CA GLY A 29 9.64 13.34 -4.79
C GLY A 29 9.64 11.89 -4.35
N SER A 30 10.54 11.10 -4.94
CA SER A 30 10.76 9.71 -4.55
C SER A 30 11.34 9.63 -3.14
N THR A 31 10.92 8.62 -2.37
CA THR A 31 11.48 8.35 -1.04
C THR A 31 12.99 8.08 -1.09
N GLU A 32 13.48 7.52 -2.18
CA GLU A 32 14.86 7.13 -2.44
C GLU A 32 15.77 8.33 -2.71
N GLU A 33 15.19 9.45 -3.16
CA GLU A 33 15.93 10.69 -3.38
C GLU A 33 15.85 11.60 -2.17
N VAL A 34 14.66 11.74 -1.56
CA VAL A 34 14.43 12.73 -0.50
C VAL A 34 14.87 12.20 0.87
N MET A 35 14.50 10.96 1.23
CA MET A 35 14.85 10.36 2.51
C MET A 35 14.78 8.82 2.44
N PRO A 36 15.87 8.16 1.99
CA PRO A 36 15.89 6.71 1.81
C PRO A 36 15.52 5.98 3.12
N ILE A 37 14.57 5.05 3.03
CA ILE A 37 14.06 4.31 4.20
C ILE A 37 14.43 2.83 4.18
N GLU A 38 15.04 2.33 3.10
CA GLU A 38 15.43 0.92 2.97
C GLU A 38 16.61 0.53 3.89
N ASN A 39 16.75 -0.72 4.31
CA ASN A 39 15.80 -1.83 4.16
C ASN A 39 14.64 -1.72 5.18
N LEU A 40 13.38 -1.69 4.72
CA LEU A 40 12.21 -1.62 5.59
C LEU A 40 11.94 -2.93 6.34
N ARG A 41 12.06 -4.09 5.67
CA ARG A 41 11.85 -5.40 6.28
C ARG A 41 12.73 -5.56 7.51
N ASP A 42 14.03 -5.35 7.36
CA ASP A 42 15.02 -5.56 8.42
C ASP A 42 14.74 -4.66 9.63
N LYS A 43 14.32 -3.41 9.39
CA LYS A 43 13.93 -2.49 10.47
C LYS A 43 12.78 -3.05 11.28
N TRP A 44 11.70 -3.50 10.63
CA TRP A 44 10.54 -4.07 11.33
C TRP A 44 10.85 -5.39 12.03
N GLU A 45 11.62 -6.27 11.39
CA GLU A 45 12.09 -7.51 12.00
C GLU A 45 12.95 -7.24 13.25
N SER A 46 13.80 -6.21 13.21
CA SER A 46 14.61 -5.79 14.37
C SER A 46 13.78 -5.32 15.56
N PHE A 47 12.56 -4.80 15.34
CA PHE A 47 11.62 -4.47 16.40
C PHE A 47 10.85 -5.68 16.91
N GLY A 48 11.04 -6.88 16.36
CA GLY A 48 10.37 -8.12 16.80
C GLY A 48 9.01 -8.37 16.14
N TRP A 49 8.72 -7.70 15.02
CA TRP A 49 7.48 -7.91 14.27
C TRP A 49 7.58 -9.13 13.36
N HIS A 50 6.43 -9.76 13.07
CA HIS A 50 6.31 -10.63 11.91
C HIS A 50 6.17 -9.78 10.65
N VAL A 51 7.00 -9.99 9.63
CA VAL A 51 7.05 -9.14 8.45
C VAL A 51 6.74 -9.94 7.19
N GLN A 52 5.79 -9.45 6.40
CA GLN A 52 5.44 -9.98 5.09
C GLN A 52 5.64 -8.89 4.03
N GLU A 53 6.06 -9.27 2.84
CA GLU A 53 6.10 -8.39 1.66
C GLU A 53 5.25 -9.00 0.57
N ILE A 54 4.40 -8.19 -0.06
CA ILE A 54 3.46 -8.64 -1.07
C ILE A 54 3.37 -7.64 -2.23
N ASP A 55 2.87 -8.11 -3.36
CA ASP A 55 2.30 -7.24 -4.39
C ASP A 55 0.98 -6.67 -3.85
N GLY A 56 0.94 -5.36 -3.62
CA GLY A 56 -0.21 -4.63 -3.10
C GLY A 56 -1.36 -4.47 -4.10
N HIS A 57 -1.20 -4.92 -5.35
CA HIS A 57 -2.25 -4.98 -6.36
C HIS A 57 -2.77 -6.39 -6.62
N ASN A 58 -2.24 -7.38 -5.91
CA ASN A 58 -2.71 -8.76 -6.00
C ASN A 58 -3.63 -9.08 -4.81
N ILE A 59 -4.93 -9.22 -5.10
CA ILE A 59 -5.96 -9.49 -4.07
C ILE A 59 -5.70 -10.81 -3.34
N GLU A 60 -5.25 -11.84 -4.04
CA GLU A 60 -4.93 -13.15 -3.44
C GLU A 60 -3.76 -13.01 -2.44
N SER A 61 -2.69 -12.31 -2.82
CA SER A 61 -1.56 -12.02 -1.93
C SER A 61 -1.97 -11.22 -0.70
N ILE A 62 -2.88 -10.26 -0.82
CA ILE A 62 -3.43 -9.51 0.31
C ILE A 62 -4.21 -10.42 1.25
N ILE A 63 -5.09 -11.27 0.72
CA ILE A 63 -5.91 -12.21 1.51
C ILE A 63 -5.03 -13.22 2.25
N GLU A 64 -4.03 -13.77 1.58
CA GLU A 64 -3.08 -14.70 2.15
C GLU A 64 -2.27 -14.04 3.27
N ALA A 65 -1.70 -12.84 3.02
CA ALA A 65 -0.92 -12.13 4.02
C ALA A 65 -1.73 -11.72 5.24
N ALA A 66 -2.97 -11.27 5.04
CA ALA A 66 -3.89 -10.97 6.14
C ALA A 66 -4.25 -12.21 6.95
N SER A 67 -4.41 -13.36 6.29
CA SER A 67 -4.69 -14.64 6.95
C SER A 67 -3.49 -15.15 7.74
N MET A 68 -2.28 -15.04 7.19
CA MET A 68 -1.03 -15.33 7.88
C MET A 68 -0.83 -14.42 9.10
N ALA A 69 -0.99 -13.10 8.93
CA ALA A 69 -0.86 -12.14 10.02
C ALA A 69 -1.81 -12.44 11.19
N ARG A 70 -3.06 -12.85 10.88
CA ARG A 70 -4.05 -13.27 11.88
C ARG A 70 -3.66 -14.54 12.62
N ALA A 71 -2.92 -15.46 11.99
CA ALA A 71 -2.44 -16.68 12.62
C ALA A 71 -1.26 -16.43 13.58
N ILE A 72 -0.57 -15.30 13.47
CA ILE A 72 0.50 -14.90 14.38
C ILE A 72 -0.08 -14.23 15.62
N THR A 73 -0.13 -14.98 16.73
CA THR A 73 -0.78 -14.51 17.97
C THR A 73 0.18 -14.00 19.04
N ASN A 74 1.49 -14.20 18.88
CA ASN A 74 2.49 -13.94 19.92
C ASN A 74 3.37 -12.70 19.69
N ARG A 75 3.16 -11.98 18.58
CA ARG A 75 3.86 -10.74 18.21
C ARG A 75 3.04 -9.97 17.17
N PRO A 76 3.16 -8.63 17.10
CA PRO A 76 2.50 -7.86 16.05
C PRO A 76 3.00 -8.24 14.65
N SER A 77 2.15 -8.01 13.64
CA SER A 77 2.46 -8.30 12.24
C SER A 77 2.44 -7.03 11.39
N VAL A 78 3.33 -6.92 10.41
CA VAL A 78 3.31 -5.84 9.42
C VAL A 78 3.37 -6.43 8.01
N ILE A 79 2.52 -5.91 7.13
CA ILE A 79 2.46 -6.26 5.72
C ILE A 79 2.98 -5.05 4.95
N ILE A 80 4.13 -5.20 4.30
CA ILE A 80 4.68 -4.21 3.38
C ILE A 80 4.09 -4.52 2.00
N ALA A 81 3.12 -3.71 1.58
CA ALA A 81 2.46 -3.85 0.30
C ALA A 81 3.14 -2.94 -0.71
N HIS A 82 3.80 -3.54 -1.70
CA HIS A 82 4.41 -2.79 -2.80
C HIS A 82 3.32 -2.37 -3.78
N THR A 83 3.11 -1.06 -3.91
CA THR A 83 2.01 -0.51 -4.71
C THR A 83 2.53 0.50 -5.73
N ILE A 84 1.61 1.01 -6.55
CA ILE A 84 1.84 2.01 -7.58
C ILE A 84 0.94 3.17 -7.17
N PRO A 85 1.50 4.34 -6.84
CA PRO A 85 0.67 5.48 -6.51
C PRO A 85 -0.10 5.90 -7.76
N GLY A 86 -1.40 6.16 -7.65
CA GLY A 86 -2.24 6.51 -8.81
C GLY A 86 -2.59 5.34 -9.73
N ARG A 87 -2.45 4.08 -9.28
CA ARG A 87 -2.73 2.87 -10.06
C ARG A 87 -4.08 2.95 -10.81
N GLY A 88 -4.06 2.59 -12.09
CA GLY A 88 -5.24 2.55 -12.95
C GLY A 88 -5.53 3.86 -13.68
N VAL A 89 -4.70 4.88 -13.49
CA VAL A 89 -4.78 6.17 -14.21
C VAL A 89 -3.39 6.53 -14.71
N ASP A 90 -3.07 6.20 -15.97
CA ASP A 90 -1.68 6.26 -16.49
C ASP A 90 -0.94 7.59 -16.29
N PHE A 91 -1.66 8.72 -16.26
CA PHE A 91 -1.03 10.04 -16.07
C PHE A 91 -0.76 10.38 -14.60
N MET A 92 -1.28 9.57 -13.67
CA MET A 92 -1.03 9.67 -12.22
C MET A 92 -0.03 8.63 -11.73
N GLU A 93 0.12 7.50 -12.44
CA GLU A 93 1.00 6.42 -12.02
C GLU A 93 2.45 6.89 -11.81
N TYR A 94 3.00 6.59 -10.63
CA TYR A 94 4.39 6.93 -10.22
C TYR A 94 4.72 8.43 -10.12
N ASP A 95 3.75 9.32 -10.31
CA ASP A 95 4.00 10.76 -10.30
C ASP A 95 3.63 11.40 -8.96
N TYR A 96 4.66 11.74 -8.18
CA TYR A 96 4.51 12.33 -6.84
C TYR A 96 3.73 13.65 -6.84
N ARG A 97 3.62 14.36 -7.98
CA ARG A 97 2.84 15.61 -8.07
C ARG A 97 1.35 15.37 -7.83
N TRP A 98 0.88 14.15 -8.09
CA TRP A 98 -0.50 13.73 -7.80
C TRP A 98 -0.73 13.33 -6.34
N HIS A 99 0.29 13.40 -5.47
CA HIS A 99 0.14 13.11 -4.04
C HIS A 99 -0.84 14.06 -3.33
N GLY A 100 -0.89 15.32 -3.74
CA GLY A 100 -1.76 16.35 -3.14
C GLY A 100 -2.48 17.26 -4.13
N MET A 101 -2.31 17.04 -5.43
CA MET A 101 -2.94 17.85 -6.48
C MET A 101 -4.32 17.27 -6.83
N ALA A 102 -5.35 18.10 -6.80
CA ALA A 102 -6.67 17.72 -7.29
C ALA A 102 -6.71 17.73 -8.83
N PRO A 103 -7.31 16.72 -9.49
CA PRO A 103 -7.52 16.75 -10.93
C PRO A 103 -8.51 17.84 -11.31
N ASN A 104 -8.31 18.46 -12.47
CA ASN A 104 -9.33 19.32 -13.07
C ASN A 104 -10.48 18.48 -13.64
N HIS A 105 -11.52 19.14 -14.16
CA HIS A 105 -12.71 18.46 -14.68
C HIS A 105 -12.40 17.45 -15.80
N GLU A 106 -11.54 17.81 -16.76
CA GLU A 106 -11.18 16.94 -17.88
C GLU A 106 -10.36 15.73 -17.42
N GLN A 107 -9.39 15.96 -16.53
CA GLN A 107 -8.57 14.90 -15.94
C GLN A 107 -9.40 13.93 -15.10
N ALA A 108 -10.37 14.44 -14.33
CA ALA A 108 -11.29 13.61 -13.56
C ALA A 108 -12.15 12.72 -14.46
N THR A 109 -12.72 13.28 -15.53
CA THR A 109 -13.49 12.51 -16.53
C THR A 109 -12.64 11.41 -17.16
N SER A 110 -11.42 11.74 -17.62
CA SER A 110 -10.50 10.76 -18.19
C SER A 110 -10.09 9.67 -17.20
N ALA A 111 -9.81 10.03 -15.93
CA ALA A 111 -9.46 9.07 -14.90
C ALA A 111 -10.60 8.08 -14.62
N LEU A 112 -11.85 8.55 -14.59
CA LEU A 112 -13.03 7.69 -14.40
C LEU A 112 -13.18 6.67 -15.55
N GLU A 113 -13.00 7.10 -16.80
CA GLU A 113 -13.04 6.20 -17.97
C GLU A 113 -11.95 5.13 -17.90
N LYS A 114 -10.72 5.51 -17.49
CA LYS A 114 -9.62 4.56 -17.29
C LYS A 114 -9.92 3.55 -16.19
N LEU A 115 -10.43 3.99 -15.03
CA LEU A 115 -10.77 3.09 -13.93
C LEU A 115 -11.86 2.09 -14.29
N GLN A 116 -12.87 2.50 -15.06
CA GLN A 116 -13.93 1.60 -15.53
C GLN A 116 -13.42 0.49 -16.47
N THR A 117 -12.35 0.76 -17.22
CA THR A 117 -11.77 -0.20 -18.16
C THR A 117 -10.65 -1.03 -17.54
N PHE A 118 -10.01 -0.51 -16.49
CA PHE A 118 -8.88 -1.14 -15.79
C PHE A 118 -9.25 -2.44 -15.06
N ASP A 119 -10.38 -2.49 -14.36
CA ASP A 119 -10.79 -3.65 -13.54
C ASP A 119 -11.57 -4.72 -14.34
N GLY A 120 -11.58 -4.64 -15.68
CA GLY A 120 -12.35 -5.56 -16.54
C GLY A 120 -13.87 -5.50 -16.33
N ARG A 121 -14.40 -4.59 -15.49
CA ARG A 121 -15.83 -4.41 -15.21
C ARG A 121 -16.53 -3.64 -16.33
N ARG A 122 -16.63 -4.25 -17.51
CA ARG A 122 -17.74 -4.01 -18.44
C ARG A 122 -18.66 -5.23 -18.42
N GLU A 123 -19.55 -5.30 -17.43
CA GLU A 123 -20.88 -5.81 -17.74
C GLU A 123 -21.68 -4.65 -18.31
N SER A 124 -22.13 -4.82 -19.54
CA SER A 124 -22.94 -3.89 -20.31
C SER A 124 -24.26 -3.60 -19.59
N VAL A 125 -24.31 -2.58 -18.74
CA VAL A 125 -25.57 -1.95 -18.37
C VAL A 125 -25.85 -0.90 -19.44
N HIS A 126 -26.47 -1.31 -20.54
CA HIS A 126 -27.34 -0.52 -21.44
C HIS A 126 -27.70 -1.39 -22.68
N ALA A 127 -28.54 -2.39 -22.45
CA ALA A 127 -29.40 -2.98 -23.47
C ALA A 127 -30.63 -3.58 -22.76
N GLY A 128 -31.72 -2.82 -22.74
CA GLY A 128 -33.00 -3.16 -22.11
C GLY A 128 -33.87 -1.93 -22.00
#